data_AF-R7M6U8-F1
#
_entry.id   AF-R7M6U8-F1
#
_cell.length_a   1.000
_cell.length_b   1.000
_cell.length_c   1.000
_cell.angle_alpha   90.00
_cell.angle_beta   90.00
_cell.angle_gamma   90.00
#
_symmetry.space_group_name_H-M   'P 1'
#
loop_
_entity.id
_entity.type
_entity.pdbx_description
1 polymer ?
#
loop_
_entity_poly.entity_id
_entity_poly.type
_entity_poly.pdbx_seq_one_letter_code
_entity_poly.pdbx_strand_id
1 'polypeptide(L)'
;METYTRFLYEFLSQFFAGIIKIFSGFGTGIAQIFDIPAYKEIIEHYKNDFSISEWVLVALAIITIALVIGMFIALLIFVIKKYFGFRKKVIDQDALLEEVATLNKRVTTLMKEKDEILAMKVSQLGLKPGESSTEEVTEQKEEDTSNLGIRFSKLNEIDEEFKNYKIKDYGNNFTLPELCETFRNFAASKLKLYYTTHMMRLFISALASTKLVILQGISGTGKTSLAYAWGKFLKHDSCVASVQPSWRDRTELFGYFNEFTKKFNETEVLKEMYVAGYTDDIYTVILDEMNISRVEYYFAEMLSILEMPNKDEWIVELVPNKWKNDPKKLIAGKLKIPANMWYIGTINNDDSTFMVTDKVYDRAMPIDINDKGQVFDPIDTEALDINYSYLDSLFKTAMEENAVSQDTLDKIETMDNYVIQHFRIAFGNRIVSHMKKFVPVFVACGGDEIEGVDYFMARKVLRKFEQLNISYIRDEIDPYIDFLNKTFGKDKMKECIEYLLRLKKLT
;
A
#
# COMPACT_ATOMS: atom_id res chain seq x y z
N MET A 1 0.04 -45.52 -42.98
CA MET A 1 -0.92 -44.41 -42.79
C MET A 1 -2.39 -44.86 -42.82
N GLU A 2 -2.74 -46.03 -43.36
CA GLU A 2 -4.15 -46.42 -43.51
C GLU A 2 -4.88 -46.83 -42.22
N THR A 3 -4.18 -47.47 -41.27
CA THR A 3 -4.84 -48.05 -40.08
C THR A 3 -5.36 -46.99 -39.11
N TYR A 4 -4.60 -45.91 -38.89
CA TYR A 4 -4.99 -44.83 -37.98
C TYR A 4 -6.14 -43.98 -38.57
N THR A 5 -6.10 -43.69 -39.86
CA THR A 5 -7.18 -42.95 -40.53
C THR A 5 -8.48 -43.75 -40.55
N ARG A 6 -8.39 -45.07 -40.73
CA ARG A 6 -9.55 -45.97 -40.62
C ARG A 6 -10.10 -46.03 -39.20
N PHE A 7 -9.23 -46.14 -38.19
CA PHE A 7 -9.62 -46.03 -36.78
C PHE A 7 -10.30 -44.70 -36.47
N LEU A 8 -9.73 -43.57 -36.92
CA LEU A 8 -10.27 -42.23 -36.68
C LEU A 8 -11.65 -42.05 -37.32
N TYR A 9 -11.83 -42.54 -38.55
CA TYR A 9 -13.11 -42.51 -39.24
C TYR A 9 -14.16 -43.35 -38.52
N GLU A 10 -13.84 -44.60 -38.15
CA GLU A 10 -14.76 -45.48 -37.42
C GLU A 10 -15.10 -44.89 -36.03
N PHE A 11 -14.11 -44.36 -35.30
CA PHE A 11 -14.30 -43.73 -33.99
C PHE A 11 -15.17 -42.46 -34.05
N LEU A 12 -14.87 -41.53 -34.97
CA LEU A 12 -15.64 -40.30 -35.14
C LEU A 12 -17.04 -40.58 -35.69
N SER A 13 -17.19 -41.55 -36.61
CA SER A 13 -18.49 -41.92 -37.17
C SER A 13 -19.46 -42.40 -36.10
N GLN A 14 -18.97 -43.16 -35.10
CA GLN A 14 -19.78 -43.61 -33.97
C GLN A 14 -20.23 -42.44 -33.09
N PHE A 15 -19.34 -41.48 -32.83
CA PHE A 15 -19.64 -40.27 -32.06
C PHE A 15 -20.67 -39.37 -32.76
N PHE A 16 -20.45 -39.07 -34.05
CA PHE A 16 -21.36 -38.23 -34.83
C PHE A 16 -22.69 -38.91 -35.11
N ALA A 17 -22.73 -40.24 -35.29
CA ALA A 17 -23.99 -40.98 -35.39
C ALA A 17 -24.83 -40.84 -34.11
N GLY A 18 -24.18 -40.81 -32.93
CA GLY A 18 -24.84 -40.50 -31.66
C GLY A 18 -25.44 -39.09 -31.60
N ILE A 19 -24.65 -38.08 -32.00
CA ILE A 19 -25.11 -36.68 -32.06
C ILE A 19 -26.29 -36.52 -33.02
N ILE A 20 -26.21 -37.10 -34.22
CA ILE A 20 -27.28 -37.03 -35.21
C ILE A 20 -28.57 -37.65 -34.66
N LYS A 21 -28.49 -38.80 -33.97
CA LYS A 21 -29.66 -39.41 -33.32
C LYS A 21 -30.29 -38.54 -32.24
N ILE A 22 -29.47 -37.82 -31.46
CA ILE A 22 -29.96 -36.91 -30.41
C ILE A 22 -30.72 -35.74 -31.05
N PHE A 23 -30.14 -35.09 -32.07
CA PHE A 23 -30.79 -33.97 -32.75
C PHE A 23 -31.99 -34.39 -33.60
N SER A 24 -31.94 -35.54 -34.27
CA SER A 24 -33.08 -36.08 -35.00
C SER A 24 -34.22 -36.44 -34.06
N GLY A 25 -33.92 -37.05 -32.90
CA GLY A 25 -34.90 -37.37 -31.87
C GLY A 25 -35.56 -36.13 -31.26
N PHE A 26 -34.78 -35.08 -31.05
CA PHE A 26 -35.30 -33.78 -30.60
C PHE A 26 -36.23 -33.14 -31.64
N GLY A 27 -35.84 -33.16 -32.92
CA GLY A 27 -36.66 -32.64 -34.02
C GLY A 27 -37.97 -33.42 -34.21
N THR A 28 -37.91 -34.76 -34.18
CA THR A 28 -39.12 -35.61 -34.27
C THR A 28 -40.02 -35.45 -33.06
N GLY A 29 -39.47 -35.26 -31.86
CA GLY A 29 -40.24 -35.00 -30.65
C GLY A 29 -41.00 -33.67 -30.71
N ILE A 30 -40.36 -32.61 -31.21
CA ILE A 30 -41.04 -31.33 -31.45
C ILE A 30 -42.14 -31.50 -32.50
N ALA A 31 -41.88 -32.20 -33.61
CA ALA A 31 -42.89 -32.42 -34.64
C ALA A 31 -44.14 -33.14 -34.11
N GLN A 32 -43.98 -34.13 -33.22
CA GLN A 32 -45.10 -34.82 -32.57
C GLN A 32 -45.89 -33.94 -31.60
N ILE A 33 -45.22 -33.07 -30.84
CA ILE A 33 -45.88 -32.14 -29.88
C ILE A 33 -46.81 -31.15 -30.61
N PHE A 34 -46.49 -30.79 -31.84
CA PHE A 34 -47.27 -29.84 -32.65
C PHE A 34 -48.12 -30.50 -33.75
N ASP A 35 -48.31 -31.82 -33.72
CA ASP A 35 -49.13 -32.57 -34.69
C ASP A 35 -50.65 -32.41 -34.40
N ILE A 36 -51.17 -31.21 -34.71
CA ILE A 36 -52.59 -30.85 -34.51
C ILE A 36 -53.57 -31.86 -35.18
N PRO A 37 -53.31 -32.36 -36.40
CA PRO A 37 -54.14 -33.41 -37.01
C PRO A 37 -54.27 -34.67 -36.14
N ALA A 38 -53.16 -35.18 -35.58
CA ALA A 38 -53.19 -36.36 -34.72
C ALA A 38 -54.03 -36.14 -33.45
N TYR A 39 -53.93 -34.97 -32.82
CA TYR A 39 -54.78 -34.61 -31.68
C TYR A 39 -56.27 -34.57 -32.05
N LYS A 40 -56.59 -34.11 -33.26
CA LYS A 40 -57.97 -34.05 -33.76
C LYS A 40 -58.55 -35.44 -34.02
N GLU A 41 -57.77 -36.35 -34.60
CA GLU A 41 -58.19 -37.74 -34.82
C GLU A 41 -58.50 -38.47 -33.50
N ILE A 42 -57.68 -38.25 -32.47
CA ILE A 42 -57.93 -38.80 -31.12
C ILE A 42 -59.25 -38.29 -30.54
N ILE A 43 -59.54 -36.99 -30.68
CA ILE A 43 -60.79 -36.40 -30.19
C ILE A 43 -62.00 -36.90 -30.98
N GLU A 44 -61.89 -37.06 -32.30
CA GLU A 44 -62.96 -37.58 -33.15
C GLU A 44 -63.26 -39.06 -32.87
N HIS A 45 -62.25 -39.87 -32.56
CA HIS A 45 -62.42 -41.28 -32.22
C HIS A 45 -63.26 -41.50 -30.96
N TYR A 46 -63.05 -40.69 -29.91
CA TYR A 46 -63.75 -40.83 -28.63
C TYR A 46 -64.99 -39.91 -28.50
N LYS A 47 -65.31 -39.12 -29.53
CA LYS A 47 -66.34 -38.07 -29.50
C LYS A 47 -67.73 -38.57 -29.08
N ASN A 48 -68.06 -39.80 -29.44
CA ASN A 48 -69.38 -40.40 -29.22
C ASN A 48 -69.49 -41.17 -27.90
N ASP A 49 -68.37 -41.41 -27.21
CA ASP A 49 -68.31 -42.18 -25.96
C ASP A 49 -68.34 -41.30 -24.71
N PHE A 50 -68.23 -39.97 -24.87
CA PHE A 50 -68.18 -39.02 -23.75
C PHE A 50 -69.57 -38.52 -23.33
N SER A 51 -69.85 -38.61 -22.03
CA SER A 51 -70.97 -37.92 -21.37
C SER A 51 -70.75 -36.39 -21.32
N ILE A 52 -71.83 -35.63 -21.08
CA ILE A 52 -71.78 -34.15 -21.03
C ILE A 52 -70.77 -33.65 -19.96
N SER A 53 -70.63 -34.36 -18.84
CA SER A 53 -69.65 -34.05 -17.79
C SER A 53 -68.20 -34.34 -18.21
N GLU A 54 -67.96 -35.35 -19.05
CA GLU A 54 -66.60 -35.72 -19.49
C GLU A 54 -66.09 -34.77 -20.57
N TRP A 55 -66.97 -34.15 -21.36
CA TRP A 55 -66.61 -33.06 -22.28
C TRP A 55 -65.98 -31.86 -21.58
N VAL A 56 -66.35 -31.60 -20.32
CA VAL A 56 -65.72 -30.54 -19.50
C VAL A 56 -64.26 -30.91 -19.17
N LEU A 57 -63.97 -32.18 -18.89
CA LEU A 57 -62.61 -32.66 -18.62
C LEU A 57 -61.74 -32.63 -19.88
N VAL A 58 -62.30 -32.97 -21.05
CA VAL A 58 -61.60 -32.86 -22.34
C VAL A 58 -61.24 -31.41 -22.64
N ALA A 59 -62.16 -30.46 -22.43
CA ALA A 59 -61.88 -29.04 -22.60
C ALA A 59 -60.75 -28.55 -21.68
N LEU A 60 -60.76 -28.99 -20.41
CA LEU A 60 -59.71 -28.68 -19.44
C LEU A 60 -58.34 -29.25 -19.86
N ALA A 61 -58.31 -30.47 -20.39
CA ALA A 61 -57.08 -31.09 -20.89
C ALA A 61 -56.48 -30.33 -22.08
N ILE A 62 -57.32 -29.91 -23.04
CA ILE A 62 -56.89 -29.10 -24.19
C ILE A 62 -56.32 -27.76 -23.74
N ILE A 63 -56.98 -27.07 -22.79
CA ILE A 63 -56.50 -25.81 -22.23
C ILE A 63 -55.15 -25.99 -21.54
N THR A 64 -54.98 -27.08 -20.79
CA THR A 64 -53.73 -27.37 -20.07
C THR A 64 -52.57 -27.61 -21.03
N ILE A 65 -52.79 -28.37 -22.11
CA ILE A 65 -51.78 -28.61 -23.15
C ILE A 65 -51.41 -27.30 -23.85
N ALA A 66 -52.39 -26.46 -24.20
CA ALA A 66 -52.14 -25.15 -24.80
C ALA A 66 -51.30 -24.22 -23.90
N LEU A 67 -51.53 -24.27 -22.57
CA LEU A 67 -50.78 -23.49 -21.59
C LEU A 67 -49.32 -23.93 -21.50
N VAL A 68 -49.07 -25.25 -21.51
CA VAL A 68 -47.71 -25.82 -21.51
C VAL A 68 -46.95 -25.43 -22.78
N ILE A 69 -47.59 -25.50 -23.95
CA ILE A 69 -47.00 -25.06 -25.23
C ILE A 69 -46.68 -23.56 -25.20
N GLY A 70 -47.61 -22.74 -24.69
CA GLY A 70 -47.39 -21.29 -24.54
C GLY A 70 -46.20 -20.95 -23.64
N MET A 71 -46.04 -21.68 -22.53
CA MET A 71 -44.90 -21.51 -21.60
C MET A 71 -43.57 -21.88 -22.28
N PHE A 72 -43.55 -22.94 -23.09
CA PHE A 72 -42.36 -23.35 -23.83
C PHE A 72 -41.94 -22.29 -24.87
N ILE A 73 -42.89 -21.72 -25.62
CA ILE A 73 -42.62 -20.64 -26.58
C ILE A 73 -42.09 -19.38 -25.87
N ALA A 74 -42.67 -19.01 -24.73
CA ALA A 74 -42.21 -17.86 -23.95
C ALA A 74 -40.76 -18.01 -23.46
N LEU A 75 -40.38 -19.22 -23.04
CA LEU A 75 -39.02 -19.54 -22.61
C LEU A 75 -38.03 -19.44 -23.77
N LEU A 76 -38.42 -19.90 -24.96
CA LEU A 76 -37.60 -19.81 -26.18
C LEU A 76 -37.40 -18.34 -26.61
N ILE A 77 -38.45 -17.50 -26.53
CA ILE A 77 -38.34 -16.05 -26.76
C ILE A 77 -37.42 -15.38 -25.73
N PHE A 78 -37.49 -15.76 -24.45
CA PHE A 78 -36.63 -15.24 -23.41
C PHE A 78 -35.14 -15.54 -23.67
N VAL A 79 -34.82 -16.77 -24.08
CA VAL A 79 -33.45 -17.17 -24.43
C VAL A 79 -32.93 -16.39 -25.62
N ILE A 80 -33.74 -16.21 -26.67
CA ILE A 80 -33.38 -15.41 -27.85
C ILE A 80 -33.16 -13.94 -27.46
N LYS A 81 -34.06 -13.33 -26.67
CA LYS A 81 -33.89 -11.95 -26.18
C LYS A 81 -32.62 -11.79 -25.35
N LYS A 82 -32.30 -12.75 -24.49
CA LYS A 82 -31.08 -12.73 -23.66
C LYS A 82 -29.82 -12.84 -24.51
N TYR A 83 -29.85 -13.66 -25.57
CA TYR A 83 -28.74 -13.80 -26.51
C TYR A 83 -28.48 -12.51 -27.30
N PHE A 84 -29.53 -11.83 -27.76
CA PHE A 84 -29.40 -10.52 -28.42
C PHE A 84 -29.00 -9.38 -27.46
N GLY A 85 -29.46 -9.41 -26.21
CA GLY A 85 -29.03 -8.47 -25.17
C GLY A 85 -27.53 -8.54 -24.86
N PHE A 86 -26.93 -9.73 -25.01
CA PHE A 86 -25.49 -9.92 -24.82
C PHE A 86 -24.64 -9.25 -25.92
N ARG A 87 -25.11 -9.24 -27.18
CA ARG A 87 -24.42 -8.50 -28.27
C ARG A 87 -24.48 -7.00 -28.09
N LYS A 88 -25.56 -6.46 -27.53
CA LYS A 88 -25.68 -5.02 -27.26
C LYS A 88 -24.66 -4.53 -26.21
N LYS A 89 -24.28 -5.42 -25.27
CA LYS A 89 -23.27 -5.14 -24.23
C LYS A 89 -21.83 -5.17 -24.75
N VAL A 90 -21.57 -5.82 -25.88
CA VAL A 90 -20.25 -5.84 -26.55
C VAL A 90 -20.06 -4.56 -27.39
N ILE A 91 -21.13 -4.04 -28.02
CA ILE A 91 -21.09 -2.78 -28.77
C ILE A 91 -20.86 -1.57 -27.83
N ASP A 92 -21.30 -1.65 -26.58
CA ASP A 92 -21.09 -0.62 -25.56
C ASP A 92 -19.62 -0.54 -25.07
N GLN A 93 -18.86 -1.63 -25.20
CA GLN A 93 -17.44 -1.64 -24.82
C GLN A 93 -16.57 -0.86 -25.81
N ASP A 94 -16.88 -0.93 -27.11
CA ASP A 94 -16.18 -0.15 -28.13
C ASP A 94 -16.45 1.35 -27.98
N ALA A 95 -17.69 1.72 -27.62
CA ALA A 95 -18.05 3.11 -27.31
C ALA A 95 -17.34 3.64 -26.05
N LEU A 96 -17.21 2.81 -25.01
CA LEU A 96 -16.44 3.16 -23.80
C LEU A 96 -14.94 3.31 -24.08
N LEU A 97 -14.36 2.51 -24.99
CA LEU A 97 -12.96 2.65 -25.40
C LEU A 97 -12.71 3.97 -26.14
N GLU A 98 -13.64 4.39 -27.00
CA GLU A 98 -13.58 5.67 -27.70
C GLU A 98 -13.75 6.85 -26.71
N GLU A 99 -14.61 6.70 -25.70
CA GLU A 99 -14.78 7.69 -24.64
C GLU A 99 -13.53 7.83 -23.76
N VAL A 100 -12.87 6.72 -23.40
CA VAL A 100 -11.59 6.74 -22.67
C VAL A 100 -10.48 7.40 -23.51
N ALA A 101 -10.41 7.12 -24.81
CA ALA A 101 -9.44 7.74 -25.70
C ALA A 101 -9.65 9.26 -25.82
N THR A 102 -10.91 9.71 -25.92
CA THR A 102 -11.23 11.14 -25.95
C THR A 102 -11.01 11.84 -24.61
N LEU A 103 -11.25 11.17 -23.48
CA LEU A 103 -10.94 11.64 -22.13
C LEU A 103 -9.43 11.83 -21.93
N ASN A 104 -8.62 10.85 -22.29
CA ASN A 104 -7.16 10.96 -22.20
C ASN A 104 -6.65 12.14 -23.04
N LYS A 105 -7.17 12.33 -24.26
CA LYS A 105 -6.80 13.46 -25.11
C LYS A 105 -7.18 14.83 -24.49
N ARG A 106 -8.32 14.90 -23.80
CA ARG A 106 -8.73 16.11 -23.05
C ARG A 106 -7.83 16.36 -21.85
N VAL A 107 -7.44 15.32 -21.10
CA VAL A 107 -6.50 15.44 -19.98
C VAL A 107 -5.15 15.97 -20.47
N THR A 108 -4.62 15.45 -21.57
CA THR A 108 -3.37 15.95 -22.17
C THR A 108 -3.47 17.42 -22.60
N THR A 109 -4.62 17.82 -23.16
CA THR A 109 -4.86 19.23 -23.57
C THR A 109 -4.92 20.14 -22.35
N LEU A 110 -5.61 19.72 -21.28
CA LEU A 110 -5.71 20.47 -20.03
C LEU A 110 -4.37 20.56 -19.29
N MET A 111 -3.53 19.52 -19.34
CA MET A 111 -2.17 19.57 -18.80
C MET A 111 -1.32 20.61 -19.56
N LYS A 112 -1.42 20.65 -20.90
CA LYS A 112 -0.75 21.69 -21.70
C LYS A 112 -1.21 23.10 -21.35
N GLU A 113 -2.52 23.33 -21.25
CA GLU A 113 -3.06 24.63 -20.85
C GLU A 113 -2.61 25.02 -19.43
N LYS A 114 -2.57 24.07 -18.49
CA LYS A 114 -2.05 24.27 -17.12
C LYS A 114 -0.57 24.65 -17.14
N ASP A 115 0.25 23.99 -17.96
CA ASP A 115 1.68 24.25 -18.04
C ASP A 115 1.98 25.60 -18.70
N GLU A 116 1.20 26.01 -19.70
CA GLU A 116 1.25 27.36 -20.27
C GLU A 116 0.84 28.44 -19.24
N ILE A 117 -0.20 28.18 -18.43
CA ILE A 117 -0.62 29.07 -17.35
C ILE A 117 0.46 29.16 -16.26
N LEU A 118 1.11 28.05 -15.91
CA LEU A 118 2.23 28.02 -14.98
C LEU A 118 3.42 28.83 -15.51
N ALA A 119 3.80 28.64 -16.78
CA ALA A 119 4.86 29.40 -17.43
C ALA A 119 4.55 30.91 -17.46
N MET A 120 3.30 31.29 -17.75
CA MET A 120 2.87 32.69 -17.71
C MET A 120 2.92 33.28 -16.30
N LYS A 121 2.49 32.54 -15.27
CA LYS A 121 2.59 32.96 -13.85
C LYS A 121 4.03 33.12 -13.38
N VAL A 122 4.93 32.23 -13.81
CA VAL A 122 6.37 32.32 -13.50
C VAL A 122 7.00 33.57 -14.15
N SER A 123 6.55 33.97 -15.35
CA SER A 123 7.01 35.22 -15.96
C SER A 123 6.55 36.50 -15.22
N GLN A 124 5.36 36.48 -14.60
CA GLN A 124 4.86 37.59 -13.77
C GLN A 124 5.59 37.72 -12.43
N LEU A 125 6.28 36.68 -11.97
CA LEU A 125 7.04 36.64 -10.71
C LEU A 125 8.48 37.18 -10.84
N GLY A 126 8.88 37.71 -12.00
CA GLY A 126 10.11 38.52 -12.13
C GLY A 126 11.43 37.75 -12.07
N LEU A 127 11.43 36.43 -12.29
CA LEU A 127 12.63 35.61 -12.37
C LEU A 127 13.09 35.50 -13.84
N LYS A 128 14.37 35.77 -14.11
CA LYS A 128 14.96 35.69 -15.46
C LYS A 128 14.99 34.22 -15.93
N PRO A 129 14.58 33.91 -17.18
CA PRO A 129 14.70 32.56 -17.72
C PRO A 129 16.13 32.36 -18.23
N GLY A 130 16.85 31.37 -17.69
CA GLY A 130 18.19 31.07 -18.23
C GLY A 130 19.09 30.11 -17.46
N GLU A 131 18.80 29.74 -16.22
CA GLU A 131 19.60 28.72 -15.49
C GLU A 131 18.68 27.83 -14.64
N SER A 132 17.95 26.97 -15.32
CA SER A 132 17.53 25.68 -14.78
C SER A 132 17.92 24.66 -15.83
N SER A 133 18.75 23.71 -15.43
CA SER A 133 19.14 22.54 -16.21
C SER A 133 17.95 22.02 -17.00
N THR A 134 18.11 22.00 -18.32
CA THR A 134 17.22 21.34 -19.28
C THR A 134 17.05 19.87 -18.89
N GLU A 135 16.04 19.59 -18.07
CA GLU A 135 15.31 18.35 -18.14
C GLU A 135 14.31 18.52 -19.28
N GLU A 136 14.70 18.08 -20.47
CA GLU A 136 13.76 17.80 -21.53
C GLU A 136 12.77 16.76 -20.98
N VAL A 137 11.58 17.22 -20.58
CA VAL A 137 10.41 16.35 -20.46
C VAL A 137 10.20 15.78 -21.85
N THR A 138 10.78 14.61 -22.07
CA THR A 138 10.53 13.84 -23.27
C THR A 138 9.10 13.36 -23.11
N GLU A 139 8.13 14.08 -23.70
CA GLU A 139 6.85 13.50 -24.06
C GLU A 139 7.17 12.33 -25.03
N GLN A 140 7.47 11.16 -24.48
CA GLN A 140 7.37 9.93 -25.23
C GLN A 140 5.89 9.76 -25.55
N LYS A 141 5.53 10.18 -26.75
CA LYS A 141 4.46 9.54 -27.51
C LYS A 141 4.66 8.05 -27.32
N GLU A 142 3.63 7.34 -26.88
CA GLU A 142 3.56 5.89 -27.08
C GLU A 142 3.62 5.65 -28.59
N GLU A 143 4.84 5.59 -29.11
CA GLU A 143 5.13 5.01 -30.40
C GLU A 143 4.85 3.53 -30.25
N ASP A 144 3.70 3.13 -30.81
CA ASP A 144 3.23 1.77 -30.96
C ASP A 144 4.09 1.01 -32.01
N THR A 145 5.41 1.14 -31.90
CA THR A 145 6.39 0.53 -32.78
C THR A 145 7.53 -0.08 -31.96
N SER A 146 7.44 -1.40 -31.75
CA SER A 146 8.56 -2.35 -31.66
C SER A 146 9.17 -2.77 -30.30
N ASN A 147 8.57 -2.52 -29.14
CA ASN A 147 8.98 -3.19 -27.89
C ASN A 147 8.14 -4.44 -27.57
N LEU A 148 8.13 -5.43 -28.48
CA LEU A 148 7.58 -6.75 -28.17
C LEU A 148 8.48 -7.47 -27.15
N GLY A 149 8.18 -7.33 -25.86
CA GLY A 149 8.69 -8.22 -24.81
C GLY A 149 9.22 -7.56 -23.53
N ILE A 150 9.31 -6.23 -23.45
CA ILE A 150 9.65 -5.53 -22.20
C ILE A 150 8.35 -5.25 -21.45
N ARG A 151 8.15 -5.94 -20.34
CA ARG A 151 6.95 -5.75 -19.50
C ARG A 151 7.15 -4.75 -18.37
N PHE A 152 8.38 -4.45 -17.97
CA PHE A 152 8.69 -3.44 -16.96
C PHE A 152 9.38 -2.24 -17.64
N SER A 153 8.59 -1.28 -18.11
CA SER A 153 9.08 -0.11 -18.84
C SER A 153 9.98 0.77 -17.97
N LYS A 154 9.46 1.27 -16.84
CA LYS A 154 10.16 2.21 -15.98
C LYS A 154 11.41 1.59 -15.36
N LEU A 155 11.34 0.31 -14.96
CA LEU A 155 12.49 -0.36 -14.35
C LEU A 155 13.59 -0.65 -15.38
N ASN A 156 13.21 -0.93 -16.63
CA ASN A 156 14.20 -1.11 -17.70
C ASN A 156 14.89 0.21 -18.07
N GLU A 157 14.19 1.34 -18.02
CA GLU A 157 14.83 2.67 -18.19
C GLU A 157 15.91 2.91 -17.13
N ILE A 158 15.63 2.58 -15.86
CA ILE A 158 16.62 2.66 -14.77
C ILE A 158 17.83 1.76 -15.07
N ASP A 159 17.61 0.54 -15.56
CA ASP A 159 18.71 -0.36 -15.92
C ASP A 159 19.63 0.18 -16.99
N GLU A 160 19.11 1.02 -17.89
CA GLU A 160 19.83 1.74 -18.95
C GLU A 160 20.60 2.92 -18.37
N GLU A 161 19.96 3.76 -17.55
CA GLU A 161 20.57 4.91 -16.86
C GLU A 161 21.77 4.47 -16.00
N PHE A 162 21.60 3.37 -15.25
CA PHE A 162 22.62 2.87 -14.33
C PHE A 162 23.66 1.95 -15.00
N LYS A 163 23.63 1.75 -16.34
CA LYS A 163 24.66 0.94 -17.05
C LYS A 163 26.08 1.43 -16.80
N ASN A 164 26.25 2.74 -16.75
CA ASN A 164 27.56 3.40 -16.63
C ASN A 164 27.73 4.09 -15.27
N TYR A 165 26.86 3.78 -14.30
CA TYR A 165 26.94 4.37 -12.98
C TYR A 165 28.28 4.04 -12.32
N LYS A 166 28.95 5.06 -11.80
CA LYS A 166 30.17 4.92 -11.01
C LYS A 166 29.83 5.11 -9.55
N ILE A 167 30.40 4.28 -8.69
CA ILE A 167 30.26 4.41 -7.25
C ILE A 167 30.73 5.81 -6.86
N LYS A 168 29.83 6.54 -6.22
CA LYS A 168 30.03 7.89 -5.72
C LYS A 168 30.82 7.84 -4.42
N ASP A 169 31.74 8.78 -4.24
CA ASP A 169 32.36 9.05 -2.94
C ASP A 169 31.58 10.16 -2.25
N TYR A 170 31.15 9.88 -1.02
CA TYR A 170 30.29 10.75 -0.22
C TYR A 170 31.09 11.65 0.71
N GLY A 171 32.36 11.32 1.00
CA GLY A 171 33.22 12.11 1.89
C GLY A 171 32.63 12.33 3.29
N ASN A 172 31.80 11.41 3.78
CA ASN A 172 31.09 11.57 5.05
C ASN A 172 32.04 11.50 6.24
N ASN A 173 32.02 12.56 7.06
CA ASN A 173 32.81 12.66 8.28
C ASN A 173 32.06 13.55 9.28
N PHE A 174 31.06 12.98 9.97
CA PHE A 174 30.28 13.66 10.98
C PHE A 174 29.82 12.69 12.06
N THR A 175 29.53 13.21 13.24
CA THR A 175 28.95 12.47 14.37
C THR A 175 27.42 12.58 14.40
N LEU A 176 26.74 11.73 15.18
CA LEU A 176 25.27 11.78 15.32
C LEU A 176 24.74 13.11 15.90
N PRO A 177 25.39 13.75 16.90
CA PRO A 177 24.99 15.08 17.36
C PRO A 177 25.12 16.14 16.27
N GLU A 178 26.23 16.11 15.51
CA GLU A 178 26.46 17.03 14.40
C GLU A 178 25.43 16.82 13.29
N LEU A 179 25.06 15.58 12.98
CA LEU A 179 23.98 15.26 12.04
C LEU A 179 22.65 15.90 12.48
N CYS A 180 22.30 15.78 13.76
CA CYS A 180 21.06 16.35 14.31
C CYS A 180 21.04 17.88 14.18
N GLU A 181 22.13 18.55 14.57
CA GLU A 181 22.21 20.01 14.48
C GLU A 181 22.32 20.50 13.02
N THR A 182 23.04 19.79 12.16
CA THR A 182 23.15 20.13 10.73
C THR A 182 21.79 20.01 10.05
N PHE A 183 21.06 18.91 10.30
CA PHE A 183 19.71 18.73 9.75
C PHE A 183 18.74 19.79 10.28
N ARG A 184 18.79 20.09 11.59
CA ARG A 184 17.99 21.16 12.21
C ARG A 184 18.24 22.52 11.55
N ASN A 185 19.51 22.90 11.41
CA ASN A 185 19.91 24.17 10.84
C ASN A 185 19.59 24.25 9.35
N PHE A 186 19.74 23.17 8.58
CA PHE A 186 19.30 23.09 7.19
C PHE A 186 17.79 23.32 7.05
N ALA A 187 16.97 22.60 7.83
CA ALA A 187 15.52 22.73 7.80
C ALA A 187 15.07 24.17 8.12
N ALA A 188 15.69 24.80 9.11
CA ALA A 188 15.37 26.17 9.50
C ALA A 188 15.90 27.22 8.51
N SER A 189 17.14 27.09 8.02
CA SER A 189 17.77 28.09 7.14
C SER A 189 17.19 28.08 5.72
N LYS A 190 17.12 26.89 5.09
CA LYS A 190 16.71 26.72 3.69
C LYS A 190 15.19 26.60 3.51
N LEU A 191 14.50 25.90 4.42
CA LEU A 191 13.07 25.59 4.28
C LEU A 191 12.17 26.38 5.23
N LYS A 192 12.75 27.17 6.15
CA LYS A 192 12.02 27.93 7.18
C LYS A 192 11.14 27.04 8.08
N LEU A 193 11.59 25.81 8.31
CA LEU A 193 10.95 24.85 9.22
C LEU A 193 11.73 24.79 10.53
N TYR A 194 11.08 25.15 11.63
CA TYR A 194 11.73 25.24 12.94
C TYR A 194 11.37 24.03 13.79
N TYR A 195 12.33 23.14 14.01
CA TYR A 195 12.19 22.01 14.91
C TYR A 195 13.14 22.12 16.10
N THR A 196 12.76 21.54 17.23
CA THR A 196 13.63 21.46 18.40
C THR A 196 14.74 20.43 18.17
N THR A 197 15.88 20.60 18.83
CA THR A 197 16.94 19.58 18.82
C THR A 197 16.43 18.24 19.35
N HIS A 198 15.60 18.26 20.39
CA HIS A 198 14.97 17.05 20.91
C HIS A 198 14.19 16.30 19.83
N MET A 199 13.40 17.00 19.00
CA MET A 199 12.70 16.39 17.87
C MET A 199 13.68 15.74 16.88
N MET A 200 14.78 16.40 16.52
CA MET A 200 15.78 15.77 15.62
C MET A 200 16.38 14.49 16.21
N ARG A 201 16.67 14.48 17.52
CA ARG A 201 17.15 13.28 18.22
C ARG A 201 16.14 12.14 18.13
N LEU A 202 14.85 12.43 18.37
CA LEU A 202 13.79 11.43 18.24
C LEU A 202 13.70 10.89 16.80
N PHE A 203 13.79 11.77 15.80
CA PHE A 203 13.72 11.38 14.38
C PHE A 203 14.86 10.44 13.98
N ILE A 204 16.10 10.84 14.25
CA ILE A 204 17.29 10.04 13.90
C ILE A 204 17.28 8.70 14.65
N SER A 205 16.89 8.71 15.93
CA SER A 205 16.77 7.49 16.74
C SER A 205 15.66 6.57 16.23
N ALA A 206 14.56 7.13 15.74
CA ALA A 206 13.47 6.36 15.13
C ALA A 206 13.95 5.63 13.87
N LEU A 207 14.69 6.32 12.98
CA LEU A 207 15.28 5.73 11.77
C LEU A 207 16.25 4.59 12.08
N ALA A 208 17.00 4.66 13.18
CA ALA A 208 17.87 3.58 13.61
C ALA A 208 17.11 2.37 14.17
N SER A 209 15.97 2.61 14.81
CA SER A 209 15.20 1.56 15.47
C SER A 209 14.38 0.70 14.52
N THR A 210 13.71 1.31 13.52
CA THR A 210 12.83 0.63 12.56
C THR A 210 12.91 1.28 11.17
N LYS A 211 12.44 0.57 10.14
CA LYS A 211 12.32 1.11 8.77
C LYS A 211 11.01 1.84 8.49
N LEU A 212 10.06 1.79 9.41
CA LEU A 212 8.76 2.45 9.30
C LEU A 212 8.62 3.46 10.44
N VAL A 213 8.65 4.76 10.12
CA VAL A 213 8.43 5.85 11.08
C VAL A 213 7.03 6.40 10.85
N ILE A 214 6.30 6.67 11.92
CA ILE A 214 4.99 7.31 11.87
C ILE A 214 5.12 8.71 12.46
N LEU A 215 4.79 9.73 11.69
CA LEU A 215 4.68 11.10 12.17
C LEU A 215 3.19 11.39 12.42
N GLN A 216 2.83 11.58 13.68
CA GLN A 216 1.45 11.82 14.10
C GLN A 216 1.32 13.12 14.90
N GLY A 217 0.14 13.71 14.91
CA GLY A 217 -0.11 14.96 15.61
C GLY A 217 -1.17 15.80 14.93
N ILE A 218 -1.38 17.01 15.44
CA ILE A 218 -2.41 17.93 14.96
C ILE A 218 -2.12 18.35 13.51
N SER A 219 -3.16 18.63 12.72
CA SER A 219 -2.99 19.15 11.37
C SER A 219 -2.21 20.47 11.37
N GLY A 220 -1.33 20.66 10.38
CA GLY A 220 -0.53 21.88 10.24
C GLY A 220 0.68 22.03 11.17
N THR A 221 1.12 20.97 11.86
CA THR A 221 2.33 20.98 12.71
C THR A 221 3.63 20.65 11.96
N GLY A 222 3.57 20.50 10.64
CA GLY A 222 4.75 20.25 9.80
C GLY A 222 5.21 18.79 9.74
N LYS A 223 4.29 17.83 9.90
CA LYS A 223 4.58 16.38 9.81
C LYS A 223 5.16 15.99 8.45
N THR A 224 4.42 16.26 7.38
CA THR A 224 4.88 15.97 6.01
C THR A 224 6.12 16.80 5.66
N SER A 225 6.17 18.06 6.12
CA SER A 225 7.32 18.96 5.91
C SER A 225 8.63 18.42 6.49
N LEU A 226 8.61 17.75 7.65
CA LEU A 226 9.81 17.14 8.23
C LEU A 226 10.36 16.02 7.33
N ALA A 227 9.48 15.16 6.83
CA ALA A 227 9.85 14.06 5.95
C ALA A 227 10.35 14.55 4.58
N TYR A 228 9.77 15.63 4.04
CA TYR A 228 10.30 16.31 2.86
C TYR A 228 11.66 16.96 3.10
N ALA A 229 11.82 17.63 4.24
CA ALA A 229 13.07 18.26 4.62
C ALA A 229 14.20 17.24 4.72
N TRP A 230 13.91 16.02 5.20
CA TRP A 230 14.88 14.93 5.28
C TRP A 230 15.42 14.52 3.91
N GLY A 231 14.57 14.29 2.90
CA GLY A 231 15.04 13.97 1.54
C GLY A 231 15.85 15.12 0.92
N LYS A 232 15.35 16.36 1.04
CA LYS A 232 16.07 17.55 0.57
C LYS A 232 17.44 17.71 1.25
N PHE A 233 17.51 17.42 2.54
CA PHE A 233 18.76 17.45 3.31
C PHE A 233 19.77 16.42 2.81
N LEU A 234 19.30 15.24 2.38
CA LEU A 234 20.13 14.14 1.86
C LEU A 234 20.55 14.33 0.39
N LYS A 235 20.17 15.45 -0.26
CA LYS A 235 20.28 15.66 -1.71
C LYS A 235 19.58 14.58 -2.57
N HIS A 236 18.63 13.87 -1.97
CA HIS A 236 17.82 12.87 -2.64
C HIS A 236 16.36 13.09 -2.25
N ASP A 237 15.56 13.63 -3.17
CA ASP A 237 14.16 13.93 -2.89
C ASP A 237 13.39 12.68 -2.43
N SER A 238 12.57 12.85 -1.41
CA SER A 238 11.73 11.77 -0.92
C SER A 238 10.62 11.47 -1.95
N CYS A 239 10.40 10.19 -2.24
CA CYS A 239 9.29 9.76 -3.08
C CYS A 239 7.98 9.89 -2.29
N VAL A 240 7.04 10.65 -2.84
CA VAL A 240 5.76 10.94 -2.17
C VAL A 240 4.69 10.02 -2.71
N ALA A 241 4.16 9.19 -1.83
CA ALA A 241 3.03 8.32 -2.09
C ALA A 241 1.81 8.85 -1.32
N SER A 242 0.99 9.65 -2.01
CA SER A 242 -0.28 10.15 -1.47
C SER A 242 -1.31 9.03 -1.40
N VAL A 243 -1.52 8.49 -0.19
CA VAL A 243 -2.43 7.36 0.03
C VAL A 243 -3.85 7.78 -0.34
N GLN A 244 -4.56 6.89 -1.04
CA GLN A 244 -5.95 7.13 -1.44
C GLN A 244 -6.90 6.27 -0.59
N PRO A 245 -8.14 6.73 -0.34
CA PRO A 245 -9.15 5.91 0.36
C PRO A 245 -9.45 4.57 -0.31
N SER A 246 -9.18 4.46 -1.62
CA SER A 246 -9.39 3.24 -2.41
C SER A 246 -8.30 2.18 -2.21
N TRP A 247 -7.16 2.52 -1.58
CA TRP A 247 -6.04 1.61 -1.43
C TRP A 247 -6.43 0.39 -0.60
N ARG A 248 -6.35 -0.81 -1.18
CA ARG A 248 -6.87 -2.03 -0.53
C ARG A 248 -5.88 -3.18 -0.46
N ASP A 249 -4.80 -3.13 -1.22
CA ASP A 249 -3.83 -4.22 -1.27
C ASP A 249 -2.44 -3.74 -1.71
N ARG A 250 -1.49 -4.68 -1.77
CA ARG A 250 -0.10 -4.45 -2.14
C ARG A 250 0.12 -3.85 -3.53
N THR A 251 -0.85 -3.96 -4.44
CA THR A 251 -0.71 -3.45 -5.82
C THR A 251 -0.62 -1.93 -5.85
N GLU A 252 -1.09 -1.26 -4.80
CA GLU A 252 -0.97 0.20 -4.67
C GLU A 252 0.47 0.64 -4.39
N LEU A 253 1.28 -0.22 -3.76
CA LEU A 253 2.70 0.05 -3.49
C LEU A 253 3.59 -0.44 -4.61
N PHE A 254 3.34 -1.65 -5.12
CA PHE A 254 4.24 -2.28 -6.07
C PHE A 254 3.77 -2.16 -7.51
N GLY A 255 2.47 -2.00 -7.73
CA GLY A 255 1.86 -2.13 -9.05
C GLY A 255 1.28 -3.52 -9.31
N TYR A 256 0.84 -3.74 -10.55
CA TYR A 256 0.24 -5.00 -10.97
C TYR A 256 0.60 -5.36 -12.40
N PHE A 257 0.61 -6.66 -12.69
CA PHE A 257 0.77 -7.16 -14.05
C PHE A 257 -0.56 -7.13 -14.79
N ASN A 258 -0.62 -6.39 -15.90
CA ASN A 258 -1.78 -6.38 -16.77
C ASN A 258 -1.68 -7.53 -17.79
N GLU A 259 -2.56 -8.51 -17.65
CA GLU A 259 -2.57 -9.71 -18.49
C GLU A 259 -2.95 -9.44 -19.96
N PHE A 260 -3.67 -8.35 -20.25
CA PHE A 260 -4.08 -7.99 -21.60
C PHE A 260 -2.96 -7.30 -22.36
N THR A 261 -2.34 -6.29 -21.75
CA THR A 261 -1.24 -5.55 -22.37
C THR A 261 0.09 -6.27 -22.24
N LYS A 262 0.16 -7.29 -21.36
CA LYS A 262 1.40 -7.99 -20.99
C LYS A 262 2.48 -7.05 -20.43
N LYS A 263 2.07 -5.89 -19.91
CA LYS A 263 2.92 -4.92 -19.23
C LYS A 263 2.61 -4.91 -17.74
N PHE A 264 3.61 -4.61 -16.93
CA PHE A 264 3.50 -4.36 -15.52
C PHE A 264 3.30 -2.87 -15.30
N ASN A 265 2.25 -2.49 -14.57
CA ASN A 265 1.98 -1.12 -14.22
C ASN A 265 2.79 -0.76 -12.98
N GLU A 266 3.93 -0.10 -13.20
CA GLU A 266 4.92 0.22 -12.18
C GLU A 266 4.54 1.51 -11.43
N THR A 267 4.47 1.45 -10.10
CA THR A 267 4.26 2.62 -9.23
C THR A 267 5.56 3.41 -9.08
N GLU A 268 5.46 4.68 -8.67
CA GLU A 268 6.65 5.48 -8.33
C GLU A 268 7.39 4.91 -7.11
N VAL A 269 6.68 4.30 -6.16
CA VAL A 269 7.30 3.62 -5.01
C VAL A 269 8.13 2.41 -5.47
N LEU A 270 7.62 1.60 -6.42
CA LEU A 270 8.39 0.49 -6.97
C LEU A 270 9.61 0.99 -7.74
N LYS A 271 9.44 2.06 -8.54
CA LYS A 271 10.53 2.71 -9.26
C LYS A 271 11.63 3.13 -8.29
N GLU A 272 11.28 3.88 -7.25
CA GLU A 272 12.20 4.34 -6.20
C GLU A 272 12.94 3.19 -5.52
N MET A 273 12.21 2.15 -5.15
CA MET A 273 12.74 0.94 -4.55
C MET A 273 13.73 0.21 -5.46
N TYR A 274 13.50 0.26 -6.76
CA TYR A 274 14.40 -0.34 -7.74
C TYR A 274 15.70 0.47 -7.89
N VAL A 275 15.60 1.80 -7.99
CA VAL A 275 16.75 2.72 -8.03
C VAL A 275 17.63 2.55 -6.78
N ALA A 276 17.01 2.47 -5.61
CA ALA A 276 17.69 2.28 -4.34
C ALA A 276 18.53 0.99 -4.26
N GLY A 277 18.27 0.00 -5.14
CA GLY A 277 19.10 -1.19 -5.29
C GLY A 277 20.43 -0.96 -6.02
N TYR A 278 20.66 0.21 -6.61
CA TYR A 278 21.86 0.55 -7.40
C TYR A 278 22.86 1.45 -6.66
N THR A 279 22.39 2.30 -5.74
CA THR A 279 23.24 3.24 -5.01
C THR A 279 23.24 2.95 -3.51
N ASP A 280 24.15 3.61 -2.79
CA ASP A 280 24.18 3.59 -1.32
C ASP A 280 23.56 4.87 -0.75
N ASP A 281 22.83 5.65 -1.56
CA ASP A 281 22.11 6.85 -1.09
C ASP A 281 21.00 6.44 -0.12
N ILE A 282 20.56 7.36 0.73
CA ILE A 282 19.43 7.12 1.63
C ILE A 282 18.13 7.49 0.92
N TYR A 283 17.26 6.50 0.75
CA TYR A 283 15.96 6.65 0.12
C TYR A 283 14.85 6.76 1.15
N THR A 284 13.89 7.64 0.90
CA THR A 284 12.74 7.83 1.78
C THR A 284 11.46 7.85 0.97
N VAL A 285 10.49 7.02 1.34
CA VAL A 285 9.12 7.09 0.84
C VAL A 285 8.22 7.70 1.90
N ILE A 286 7.52 8.77 1.52
CA ILE A 286 6.53 9.44 2.36
C ILE A 286 5.17 8.87 2.02
N LEU A 287 4.54 8.18 2.97
CA LEU A 287 3.17 7.69 2.85
C LEU A 287 2.25 8.76 3.47
N ASP A 288 1.85 9.71 2.63
CA ASP A 288 1.11 10.89 3.09
C ASP A 288 -0.35 10.54 3.37
N GLU A 289 -0.86 10.99 4.51
CA GLU A 289 -2.16 10.63 5.07
C GLU A 289 -2.36 9.11 5.11
N MET A 290 -1.36 8.40 5.64
CA MET A 290 -1.27 6.95 5.66
C MET A 290 -2.54 6.26 6.16
N ASN A 291 -3.22 6.86 7.13
CA ASN A 291 -4.42 6.31 7.75
C ASN A 291 -5.74 6.70 7.09
N ILE A 292 -5.71 7.36 5.92
CA ILE A 292 -6.92 7.54 5.10
C ILE A 292 -7.43 6.22 4.53
N SER A 293 -6.55 5.22 4.44
CA SER A 293 -6.90 3.82 4.22
C SER A 293 -6.36 2.94 5.35
N ARG A 294 -6.84 1.69 5.42
CA ARG A 294 -6.37 0.70 6.39
C ARG A 294 -4.95 0.27 6.03
N VAL A 295 -3.99 0.83 6.76
CA VAL A 295 -2.56 0.57 6.60
C VAL A 295 -2.22 -0.93 6.60
N GLU A 296 -2.88 -1.72 7.47
CA GLU A 296 -2.66 -3.15 7.54
C GLU A 296 -3.08 -3.95 6.30
N TYR A 297 -3.75 -3.35 5.32
CA TYR A 297 -4.18 -4.02 4.08
C TYR A 297 -3.16 -3.81 2.97
N TYR A 298 -2.90 -2.55 2.59
CA TYR A 298 -1.99 -2.27 1.47
C TYR A 298 -0.51 -2.40 1.85
N PHE A 299 -0.15 -2.17 3.13
CA PHE A 299 1.24 -2.26 3.61
C PHE A 299 1.55 -3.61 4.30
N ALA A 300 0.63 -4.56 4.29
CA ALA A 300 0.71 -5.82 5.07
C ALA A 300 1.98 -6.64 4.82
N GLU A 301 2.37 -6.76 3.54
CA GLU A 301 3.54 -7.52 3.12
C GLU A 301 4.84 -6.83 3.56
N MET A 302 4.92 -5.51 3.40
CA MET A 302 6.05 -4.71 3.87
C MET A 302 6.22 -4.77 5.39
N LEU A 303 5.11 -4.73 6.15
CA LEU A 303 5.13 -4.94 7.60
C LEU A 303 5.73 -6.29 7.99
N SER A 304 5.59 -7.32 7.16
CA SER A 304 6.08 -8.66 7.46
C SER A 304 7.53 -8.84 7.04
N ILE A 305 7.89 -8.29 5.88
CA ILE A 305 9.25 -8.37 5.31
C ILE A 305 10.24 -7.55 6.14
N LEU A 306 9.88 -6.31 6.52
CA LEU A 306 10.76 -5.43 7.27
C LEU A 306 11.04 -5.90 8.71
N GLU A 307 10.34 -6.95 9.19
CA GLU A 307 10.61 -7.59 10.47
C GLU A 307 11.68 -8.67 10.41
N MET A 308 11.99 -9.18 9.23
CA MET A 308 12.97 -10.25 9.10
C MET A 308 14.35 -9.73 9.53
N PRO A 309 15.05 -10.42 10.44
CA PRO A 309 16.34 -9.97 10.94
C PRO A 309 17.41 -9.94 9.83
N ASN A 310 17.28 -10.85 8.86
CA ASN A 310 18.16 -10.94 7.72
C ASN A 310 17.64 -10.08 6.56
N LYS A 311 18.38 -9.01 6.23
CA LYS A 311 18.07 -8.10 5.11
C LYS A 311 18.16 -8.80 3.74
N ASP A 312 18.86 -9.93 3.65
CA ASP A 312 18.94 -10.71 2.40
C ASP A 312 17.64 -11.45 2.06
N GLU A 313 16.80 -11.69 3.07
CA GLU A 313 15.48 -12.32 2.92
C GLU A 313 14.37 -11.31 2.62
N TRP A 314 14.69 -10.02 2.56
CA TRP A 314 13.71 -8.99 2.23
C TRP A 314 13.36 -9.04 0.74
N ILE A 315 12.48 -9.95 0.37
CA ILE A 315 12.18 -10.28 -1.02
C ILE A 315 10.68 -10.18 -1.25
N VAL A 316 10.29 -9.41 -2.27
CA VAL A 316 8.91 -9.32 -2.75
C VAL A 316 8.82 -9.95 -4.13
N GLU A 317 7.85 -10.84 -4.32
CA GLU A 317 7.54 -11.41 -5.64
C GLU A 317 6.60 -10.48 -6.40
N LEU A 318 7.05 -9.90 -7.51
CA LEU A 318 6.23 -9.02 -8.36
C LEU A 318 5.46 -9.82 -9.42
N VAL A 319 6.09 -10.87 -9.94
CA VAL A 319 5.57 -11.71 -11.03
C VAL A 319 6.04 -13.16 -10.86
N PRO A 320 5.21 -14.15 -11.22
CA PRO A 320 5.50 -15.56 -10.93
C PRO A 320 6.53 -16.19 -11.88
N ASN A 321 6.68 -15.65 -13.09
CA ASN A 321 7.53 -16.21 -14.14
C ASN A 321 8.61 -15.21 -14.53
N LYS A 322 9.83 -15.69 -14.84
CA LYS A 322 10.93 -14.87 -15.37
C LYS A 322 10.82 -14.72 -16.88
N TRP A 323 10.94 -13.50 -17.39
CA TRP A 323 11.10 -13.21 -18.81
C TRP A 323 12.54 -12.79 -19.13
N LYS A 324 12.96 -12.96 -20.39
CA LYS A 324 14.35 -12.67 -20.80
C LYS A 324 14.70 -11.18 -20.68
N ASN A 325 13.72 -10.32 -20.92
CA ASN A 325 13.86 -8.87 -20.88
C ASN A 325 13.35 -8.27 -19.56
N ASP A 326 13.32 -9.07 -18.49
CA ASP A 326 13.04 -8.54 -17.16
C ASP A 326 14.22 -7.68 -16.66
N PRO A 327 13.95 -6.65 -15.83
CA PRO A 327 14.98 -5.82 -15.25
C PRO A 327 16.03 -6.62 -14.47
N LYS A 328 17.30 -6.20 -14.52
CA LYS A 328 18.49 -6.92 -14.03
C LYS A 328 18.40 -7.33 -12.55
N LYS A 329 17.96 -6.42 -11.68
CA LYS A 329 17.81 -6.67 -10.23
C LYS A 329 16.57 -7.51 -9.89
N LEU A 330 15.71 -7.82 -10.87
CA LEU A 330 14.56 -8.70 -10.70
C LEU A 330 14.98 -10.16 -10.93
N ILE A 331 15.24 -10.89 -9.84
CA ILE A 331 15.72 -12.26 -9.90
C ILE A 331 14.52 -13.21 -9.85
N ALA A 332 14.24 -13.87 -10.98
CA ALA A 332 13.10 -14.80 -11.11
C ALA A 332 11.75 -14.17 -10.73
N GLY A 333 11.53 -12.91 -11.16
CA GLY A 333 10.29 -12.18 -10.87
C GLY A 333 10.22 -11.59 -9.46
N LYS A 334 11.29 -11.71 -8.68
CA LYS A 334 11.40 -11.23 -7.30
C LYS A 334 12.35 -10.06 -7.19
N LEU A 335 11.96 -9.06 -6.41
CA LEU A 335 12.76 -7.88 -6.10
C LEU A 335 13.21 -7.95 -4.64
N LYS A 336 14.51 -7.73 -4.40
CA LYS A 336 15.02 -7.54 -3.04
C LYS A 336 14.74 -6.12 -2.59
N ILE A 337 14.07 -5.95 -1.45
CA ILE A 337 13.83 -4.65 -0.83
C ILE A 337 15.17 -4.09 -0.34
N PRO A 338 15.55 -2.88 -0.76
CA PRO A 338 16.82 -2.26 -0.43
C PRO A 338 16.85 -1.79 1.04
N ALA A 339 17.99 -1.98 1.72
CA ALA A 339 18.11 -1.69 3.14
C ALA A 339 18.31 -0.19 3.47
N ASN A 340 18.75 0.57 2.47
CA ASN A 340 18.93 2.02 2.46
C ASN A 340 17.62 2.81 2.25
N MET A 341 16.46 2.14 2.32
CA MET A 341 15.16 2.75 2.14
C MET A 341 14.37 2.78 3.46
N TRP A 342 13.78 3.93 3.77
CA TRP A 342 12.87 4.14 4.90
C TRP A 342 11.49 4.56 4.42
N TYR A 343 10.47 4.23 5.22
CA TYR A 343 9.08 4.56 4.98
C TYR A 343 8.60 5.47 6.10
N ILE A 344 8.13 6.66 5.77
CA ILE A 344 7.64 7.64 6.74
C ILE A 344 6.16 7.88 6.47
N GLY A 345 5.30 7.36 7.34
CA GLY A 345 3.86 7.59 7.28
C GLY A 345 3.47 8.85 8.03
N THR A 346 2.66 9.71 7.42
CA THR A 346 2.03 10.82 8.14
C THR A 346 0.61 10.43 8.51
N ILE A 347 0.23 10.67 9.77
CA ILE A 347 -1.08 10.28 10.30
C ILE A 347 -1.76 11.52 10.90
N ASN A 348 -3.02 11.70 10.51
CA ASN A 348 -3.91 12.69 11.11
C ASN A 348 -4.85 11.95 12.06
N ASN A 349 -5.04 12.49 13.27
CA ASN A 349 -5.91 11.87 14.29
C ASN A 349 -7.34 12.45 14.22
N ASP A 350 -7.87 12.62 13.01
CA ASP A 350 -9.17 13.25 12.76
C ASP A 350 -10.26 12.20 12.46
N ASP A 351 -11.54 12.51 12.70
CA ASP A 351 -12.68 11.60 12.54
C ASP A 351 -12.84 11.00 11.14
N SER A 352 -12.25 11.62 10.12
CA SER A 352 -12.30 11.19 8.71
C SER A 352 -11.29 10.10 8.36
N THR A 353 -10.52 9.60 9.33
CA THR A 353 -9.42 8.65 9.11
C THR A 353 -9.63 7.34 9.86
N PHE A 354 -8.98 6.27 9.39
CA PHE A 354 -9.02 4.99 10.09
C PHE A 354 -8.07 5.00 11.29
N MET A 355 -8.48 4.34 12.38
CA MET A 355 -7.57 4.05 13.48
C MET A 355 -6.50 3.05 13.03
N VAL A 356 -5.25 3.36 13.35
CA VAL A 356 -4.10 2.51 13.03
C VAL A 356 -4.00 1.41 14.08
N THR A 357 -3.94 0.16 13.62
CA THR A 357 -3.93 -1.01 14.50
C THR A 357 -2.58 -1.21 15.19
N ASP A 358 -2.57 -1.91 16.34
CA ASP A 358 -1.32 -2.28 17.03
C ASP A 358 -0.39 -3.11 16.16
N LYS A 359 -0.94 -3.86 15.20
CA LYS A 359 -0.14 -4.59 14.21
C LYS A 359 0.84 -3.68 13.47
N VAL A 360 0.42 -2.46 13.13
CA VAL A 360 1.25 -1.48 12.43
C VAL A 360 2.19 -0.80 13.43
N TYR A 361 1.65 -0.30 14.54
CA TYR A 361 2.45 0.44 15.51
C TYR A 361 3.50 -0.39 16.25
N ASP A 362 3.29 -1.69 16.46
CA ASP A 362 4.32 -2.55 17.05
C ASP A 362 5.58 -2.59 16.16
N ARG A 363 5.40 -2.43 14.84
CA ARG A 363 6.44 -2.44 13.80
C ARG A 363 7.01 -1.05 13.48
N ALA A 364 6.21 0.00 13.64
CA ALA A 364 6.57 1.37 13.30
C ALA A 364 7.05 2.19 14.50
N MET A 365 7.94 3.17 14.36
CA MET A 365 8.25 4.10 15.45
C MET A 365 7.38 5.36 15.35
N PRO A 366 6.41 5.58 16.27
CA PRO A 366 5.61 6.81 16.30
C PRO A 366 6.39 8.00 16.87
N ILE A 367 6.25 9.14 16.19
CA ILE A 367 6.77 10.43 16.58
C ILE A 367 5.62 11.43 16.65
N ASP A 368 5.44 12.04 17.82
CA ASP A 368 4.39 13.02 18.06
C ASP A 368 4.90 14.44 17.77
N ILE A 369 4.26 15.12 16.83
CA ILE A 369 4.55 16.50 16.46
C ILE A 369 3.33 17.35 16.81
N ASN A 370 3.28 17.78 18.07
CA ASN A 370 2.13 18.50 18.65
C ASN A 370 2.38 19.99 18.88
N ASP A 371 3.63 20.45 18.83
CA ASP A 371 3.98 21.86 19.03
C ASP A 371 4.32 22.54 17.70
N LYS A 372 4.01 23.84 17.61
CA LYS A 372 4.45 24.68 16.49
C LYS A 372 5.89 25.09 16.75
N GLY A 373 6.72 24.94 15.72
CA GLY A 373 8.11 25.38 15.74
C GLY A 373 8.25 26.83 16.20
N GLN A 374 9.04 27.04 17.26
CA GLN A 374 9.44 28.38 17.68
C GLN A 374 10.55 28.87 16.74
N VAL A 375 10.36 30.06 16.17
CA VAL A 375 11.35 30.67 15.28
C VAL A 375 12.62 30.95 16.06
N PHE A 376 13.76 30.55 15.51
CA PHE A 376 15.10 30.86 15.99
C PHE A 376 15.99 31.24 14.81
N ASP A 377 17.08 31.96 15.06
CA ASP A 377 18.04 32.31 14.01
C ASP A 377 18.95 31.10 13.70
N PRO A 378 18.82 30.47 12.52
CA PRO A 378 19.59 29.28 12.20
C PRO A 378 20.96 29.64 11.61
N ILE A 379 21.90 28.71 11.73
CA ILE A 379 23.16 28.78 10.97
C ILE A 379 22.85 28.39 9.52
N ASP A 380 23.28 29.20 8.54
CA ASP A 380 23.10 28.84 7.13
C ASP A 380 23.88 27.58 6.81
N THR A 381 23.16 26.53 6.43
CA THR A 381 23.68 25.17 6.31
C THR A 381 23.17 24.53 5.03
N GLU A 382 24.09 23.98 4.23
CA GLU A 382 23.76 23.30 2.98
C GLU A 382 23.32 21.85 3.20
N ALA A 383 22.66 21.27 2.20
CA ALA A 383 22.32 19.85 2.19
C ALA A 383 23.58 18.97 2.23
N LEU A 384 23.51 17.86 2.94
CA LEU A 384 24.58 16.86 3.03
C LEU A 384 24.28 15.66 2.14
N ASP A 385 25.33 15.16 1.51
CA ASP A 385 25.24 13.97 0.66
C ASP A 385 25.62 12.76 1.51
N ILE A 386 24.65 12.07 2.10
CA ILE A 386 24.89 11.03 3.11
C ILE A 386 24.61 9.64 2.55
N ASN A 387 25.57 8.72 2.68
CA ASN A 387 25.33 7.33 2.33
C ASN A 387 24.84 6.50 3.51
N TYR A 388 24.07 5.48 3.15
CA TYR A 388 23.45 4.55 4.07
C TYR A 388 24.47 3.76 4.87
N SER A 389 25.52 3.23 4.23
CA SER A 389 26.51 2.39 4.91
C SER A 389 27.22 3.15 6.04
N TYR A 390 27.50 4.45 5.84
CA TYR A 390 28.06 5.30 6.89
C TYR A 390 27.06 5.55 8.02
N LEU A 391 25.83 5.94 7.70
CA LEU A 391 24.80 6.18 8.72
C LEU A 391 24.48 4.90 9.54
N ASP A 392 24.39 3.74 8.89
CA ASP A 392 24.18 2.44 9.56
C ASP A 392 25.38 2.07 10.46
N SER A 393 26.60 2.47 10.07
CA SER A 393 27.80 2.30 10.93
C SER A 393 27.74 3.18 12.18
N LEU A 394 27.33 4.45 12.06
CA LEU A 394 27.15 5.34 13.21
C LEU A 394 26.09 4.80 14.17
N PHE A 395 25.00 4.24 13.64
CA PHE A 395 23.97 3.61 14.46
C PHE A 395 24.51 2.38 15.21
N LYS A 396 25.31 1.53 14.56
CA LYS A 396 25.95 0.37 15.20
C LYS A 396 26.91 0.79 16.30
N THR A 397 27.80 1.73 16.02
CA THR A 397 28.72 2.28 17.03
C THR A 397 27.95 2.86 18.23
N ALA A 398 26.89 3.62 17.98
CA ALA A 398 26.04 4.14 19.05
C ALA A 398 25.39 3.03 19.88
N MET A 399 24.90 1.96 19.24
CA MET A 399 24.31 0.79 19.92
C MET A 399 25.32 0.03 20.78
N GLU A 400 26.59 0.00 20.39
CA GLU A 400 27.67 -0.66 21.13
C GLU A 400 28.17 0.20 22.30
N GLU A 401 28.41 1.49 22.07
CA GLU A 401 29.01 2.40 23.06
C GLU A 401 28.00 2.90 24.10
N ASN A 402 26.73 3.06 23.72
CA ASN A 402 25.67 3.62 24.57
C ASN A 402 24.58 2.59 24.85
N ALA A 403 24.95 1.32 24.97
CA ALA A 403 24.03 0.25 25.31
C ALA A 403 23.27 0.59 26.60
N VAL A 404 21.95 0.33 26.60
CA VAL A 404 21.07 0.63 27.74
C VAL A 404 21.63 -0.01 29.00
N SER A 405 21.77 0.77 30.07
CA SER A 405 22.32 0.29 31.33
C SER A 405 21.50 -0.88 31.92
N GLN A 406 22.18 -1.81 32.60
CA GLN A 406 21.52 -2.97 33.20
C GLN A 406 20.48 -2.55 34.26
N ASP A 407 20.78 -1.52 35.04
CA ASP A 407 19.84 -0.93 36.02
C ASP A 407 18.55 -0.44 35.33
N THR A 408 18.65 0.23 34.19
CA THR A 408 17.49 0.65 33.42
C THR A 408 16.72 -0.55 32.85
N LEU A 409 17.41 -1.59 32.37
CA LEU A 409 16.75 -2.81 31.91
C LEU A 409 15.98 -3.52 33.04
N ASP A 410 16.56 -3.61 34.25
CA ASP A 410 15.92 -4.23 35.42
C ASP A 410 14.67 -3.42 35.87
N LYS A 411 14.75 -2.08 35.80
CA LYS A 411 13.60 -1.19 36.04
C LYS A 411 12.50 -1.39 35.00
N ILE A 412 12.86 -1.58 33.73
CA ILE A 412 11.89 -1.84 32.66
C ILE A 412 11.23 -3.21 32.84
N GLU A 413 11.97 -4.24 33.27
CA GLU A 413 11.38 -5.54 33.61
C GLU A 413 10.41 -5.42 34.79
N THR A 414 10.77 -4.63 35.81
CA THR A 414 9.87 -4.34 36.93
C THR A 414 8.61 -3.60 36.46
N MET A 415 8.76 -2.66 35.52
CA MET A 415 7.65 -1.94 34.89
C MET A 415 6.75 -2.87 34.06
N ASP A 416 7.33 -3.79 33.28
CA ASP A 416 6.58 -4.79 32.50
C ASP A 416 5.73 -5.68 33.42
N ASN A 417 6.36 -6.21 34.48
CA ASN A 417 5.67 -7.03 35.48
C ASN A 417 4.50 -6.30 36.14
N TYR A 418 4.69 -5.01 36.48
CA TYR A 418 3.61 -4.18 37.02
C TYR A 418 2.47 -4.03 36.01
N VAL A 419 2.78 -3.71 34.76
CA VAL A 419 1.77 -3.48 33.72
C VAL A 419 1.01 -4.75 33.36
N ILE A 420 1.66 -5.91 33.40
CA ILE A 420 1.02 -7.23 33.23
C ILE A 420 0.03 -7.50 34.37
N GLN A 421 0.43 -7.25 35.62
CA GLN A 421 -0.39 -7.55 36.79
C GLN A 421 -1.63 -6.66 36.89
N HIS A 422 -1.47 -5.35 36.64
CA HIS A 422 -2.51 -4.36 36.87
C HIS A 422 -3.36 -4.07 35.62
N PHE A 423 -2.75 -4.06 34.43
CA PHE A 423 -3.42 -3.68 33.18
C PHE A 423 -3.57 -4.83 32.18
N ARG A 424 -3.00 -6.01 32.45
CA ARG A 424 -2.96 -7.17 31.54
C ARG A 424 -2.35 -6.85 30.18
N ILE A 425 -1.40 -5.91 30.14
CA ILE A 425 -0.61 -5.56 28.96
C ILE A 425 0.82 -6.05 29.20
N ALA A 426 1.44 -6.64 28.18
CA ALA A 426 2.83 -7.11 28.25
C ALA A 426 3.70 -6.40 27.21
N PHE A 427 4.97 -6.21 27.52
CA PHE A 427 5.95 -5.67 26.60
C PHE A 427 6.42 -6.81 25.68
N GLY A 428 5.90 -6.84 24.45
CA GLY A 428 6.34 -7.84 23.48
C GLY A 428 7.85 -7.73 23.20
N ASN A 429 8.51 -8.86 22.94
CA ASN A 429 9.95 -8.92 22.62
C ASN A 429 10.39 -7.93 21.53
N ARG A 430 9.51 -7.65 20.57
CA ARG A 430 9.73 -6.65 19.51
C ARG A 430 9.92 -5.24 20.06
N ILE A 431 9.09 -4.84 21.02
CA ILE A 431 9.15 -3.52 21.65
C ILE A 431 10.51 -3.35 22.36
N VAL A 432 10.90 -4.36 23.13
CA VAL A 432 12.21 -4.36 23.83
C VAL A 432 13.38 -4.34 22.84
N SER A 433 13.31 -5.10 21.74
CA SER A 433 14.34 -5.10 20.70
C SER A 433 14.49 -3.72 20.03
N HIS A 434 13.37 -3.05 19.72
CA HIS A 434 13.39 -1.72 19.15
C HIS A 434 13.93 -0.68 20.14
N MET A 435 13.57 -0.78 21.42
CA MET A 435 14.08 0.09 22.48
C MET A 435 15.61 0.02 22.59
N LYS A 436 16.16 -1.20 22.56
CA LYS A 436 17.60 -1.45 22.60
C LYS A 436 18.36 -0.88 21.39
N LYS A 437 17.66 -0.46 20.33
CA LYS A 437 18.23 0.27 19.20
C LYS A 437 17.99 1.78 19.31
N PHE A 438 16.79 2.16 19.74
CA PHE A 438 16.35 3.55 19.84
C PHE A 438 17.12 4.34 20.91
N VAL A 439 17.17 3.82 22.14
CA VAL A 439 17.72 4.55 23.29
C VAL A 439 19.23 4.82 23.14
N PRO A 440 20.07 3.86 22.72
CA PRO A 440 21.50 4.14 22.51
C PRO A 440 21.77 5.22 21.47
N VAL A 441 21.01 5.23 20.38
CA VAL A 441 21.13 6.26 19.33
C VAL A 441 20.64 7.60 19.84
N PHE A 442 19.59 7.63 20.66
CA PHE A 442 19.10 8.86 21.28
C PHE A 442 20.14 9.49 22.21
N VAL A 443 20.80 8.67 23.03
CA VAL A 443 21.92 9.10 23.89
C VAL A 443 23.09 9.59 23.05
N ALA A 444 23.46 8.86 22.00
CA ALA A 444 24.53 9.26 21.08
C ALA A 444 24.23 10.56 20.33
N CYS A 445 22.95 10.91 20.11
CA CYS A 445 22.55 12.22 19.57
C CYS A 445 22.55 13.36 20.63
N GLY A 446 22.97 13.07 21.86
CA GLY A 446 23.08 14.01 22.98
C GLY A 446 21.86 14.07 23.91
N GLY A 447 20.96 13.08 23.85
CA GLY A 447 19.85 12.92 24.79
C GLY A 447 20.21 12.17 26.08
N ASP A 448 19.30 12.16 27.04
CA ASP A 448 19.45 11.35 28.27
C ASP A 448 18.85 9.95 28.09
N GLU A 449 19.43 8.95 28.77
CA GLU A 449 18.96 7.55 28.69
C GLU A 449 17.53 7.41 29.18
N ILE A 450 17.19 8.02 30.32
CA ILE A 450 15.85 7.91 30.93
C ILE A 450 14.83 8.66 30.08
N GLU A 451 15.19 9.81 29.53
CA GLU A 451 14.35 10.56 28.59
C GLU A 451 14.02 9.74 27.33
N GLY A 452 15.02 9.04 26.77
CA GLY A 452 14.81 8.15 25.62
C GLY A 452 13.88 6.98 25.95
N VAL A 453 14.05 6.36 27.12
CA VAL A 453 13.18 5.28 27.61
C VAL A 453 11.76 5.78 27.86
N ASP A 454 11.62 6.94 28.50
CA ASP A 454 10.34 7.58 28.79
C ASP A 454 9.52 7.80 27.53
N TYR A 455 10.11 8.47 26.55
CA TYR A 455 9.47 8.71 25.26
C TYR A 455 9.08 7.40 24.58
N PHE A 456 10.01 6.43 24.53
CA PHE A 456 9.77 5.15 23.86
C PHE A 456 8.61 4.39 24.52
N MET A 457 8.59 4.30 25.85
CA MET A 457 7.53 3.59 26.59
C MET A 457 6.18 4.28 26.44
N ALA A 458 6.13 5.61 26.53
CA ALA A 458 4.89 6.36 26.36
C ALA A 458 4.23 6.05 25.01
N ARG A 459 5.01 6.09 23.92
CA ARG A 459 4.46 5.98 22.57
C ARG A 459 4.26 4.54 22.08
N LYS A 460 5.01 3.57 22.60
CA LYS A 460 4.91 2.15 22.19
C LYS A 460 4.05 1.30 23.11
N VAL A 461 4.12 1.52 24.42
CA VAL A 461 3.45 0.70 25.42
C VAL A 461 2.17 1.38 25.89
N LEU A 462 2.27 2.61 26.42
CA LEU A 462 1.13 3.24 27.07
C LEU A 462 -0.02 3.53 26.10
N ARG A 463 0.27 3.66 24.80
CA ARG A 463 -0.77 3.73 23.77
C ARG A 463 -1.78 2.57 23.82
N LYS A 464 -1.35 1.37 24.22
CA LYS A 464 -2.25 0.21 24.35
C LYS A 464 -3.33 0.40 25.42
N PHE A 465 -3.15 1.37 26.32
CA PHE A 465 -4.11 1.70 27.37
C PHE A 465 -5.35 2.41 26.79
N GLU A 466 -5.26 3.06 25.63
CA GLU A 466 -6.42 3.66 24.94
C GLU A 466 -7.47 2.61 24.54
N GLN A 467 -7.06 1.34 24.37
CA GLN A 467 -7.97 0.25 24.04
C GLN A 467 -8.62 -0.40 25.28
N LEU A 468 -8.09 -0.12 26.47
CA LEU A 468 -8.62 -0.65 27.71
C LEU A 468 -9.90 0.09 28.10
N ASN A 469 -10.76 -0.59 28.87
CA ASN A 469 -11.94 0.05 29.41
C ASN A 469 -11.52 1.15 30.40
N ILE A 470 -11.82 2.40 30.05
CA ILE A 470 -11.36 3.59 30.76
C ILE A 470 -11.81 3.59 32.23
N SER A 471 -12.99 3.03 32.53
CA SER A 471 -13.49 2.90 33.90
C SER A 471 -12.66 1.95 34.78
N TYR A 472 -11.97 0.97 34.18
CA TYR A 472 -11.14 0.01 34.91
C TYR A 472 -9.74 0.57 35.22
N ILE A 473 -9.20 1.39 34.34
CA ILE A 473 -7.82 1.92 34.48
C ILE A 473 -7.74 3.15 35.39
N ARG A 474 -8.86 3.87 35.59
CA ARG A 474 -8.87 5.16 36.30
C ARG A 474 -8.26 5.09 37.71
N ASP A 475 -8.61 4.06 38.47
CA ASP A 475 -8.15 3.89 39.85
C ASP A 475 -6.71 3.37 39.93
N GLU A 476 -6.19 2.79 38.84
CA GLU A 476 -4.83 2.25 38.73
C GLU A 476 -3.82 3.27 38.15
N ILE A 477 -4.29 4.37 37.55
CA ILE A 477 -3.42 5.41 36.96
C ILE A 477 -2.56 6.12 38.02
N ASP A 478 -3.15 6.59 39.12
CA ASP A 478 -2.41 7.32 40.16
C ASP A 478 -1.36 6.41 40.85
N PRO A 479 -1.69 5.16 41.27
CA PRO A 479 -0.70 4.21 41.75
C PRO A 479 0.44 3.95 40.76
N TYR A 480 0.13 3.92 39.46
CA TYR A 480 1.15 3.70 38.45
C TYR A 480 2.07 4.91 38.27
N ILE A 481 1.56 6.15 38.35
CA ILE A 481 2.38 7.36 38.36
C ILE A 481 3.33 7.37 39.58
N ASP A 482 2.84 6.97 40.75
CA ASP A 482 3.67 6.84 41.96
C ASP A 482 4.76 5.78 41.79
N PHE A 483 4.42 4.65 41.17
CA PHE A 483 5.40 3.61 40.81
C PHE A 483 6.49 4.14 39.87
N LEU A 484 6.12 4.89 38.82
CA LEU A 484 7.08 5.48 37.89
C LEU A 484 8.03 6.45 38.59
N ASN A 485 7.49 7.35 39.43
CA ASN A 485 8.28 8.31 40.21
C ASN A 485 9.22 7.62 41.21
N LYS A 486 8.80 6.50 41.80
CA LYS A 486 9.62 5.73 42.74
C LYS A 486 10.75 4.97 42.04
N THR A 487 10.47 4.40 40.87
CA THR A 487 11.40 3.51 40.15
C THR A 487 12.43 4.27 39.31
N PHE A 488 11.99 5.30 38.58
CA PHE A 488 12.84 6.06 37.66
C PHE A 488 13.28 7.42 38.22
N GLY A 489 12.74 7.82 39.37
CA GLY A 489 12.98 9.11 40.00
C GLY A 489 11.87 10.12 39.72
N LYS A 490 11.73 11.08 40.63
CA LYS A 490 10.65 12.07 40.59
C LYS A 490 10.73 12.93 39.33
N ASP A 491 9.63 13.02 38.59
CA ASP A 491 9.47 13.83 37.37
C ASP A 491 10.49 13.52 36.25
N LYS A 492 11.03 12.31 36.25
CA LYS A 492 11.95 11.83 35.20
C LYS A 492 11.22 11.25 33.99
N MET A 493 10.07 10.58 34.20
CA MET A 493 9.24 9.97 33.16
C MET A 493 8.10 10.90 32.74
N LYS A 494 8.43 12.10 32.25
CA LYS A 494 7.46 13.16 31.96
C LYS A 494 6.46 12.78 30.88
N GLU A 495 6.92 12.16 29.78
CA GLU A 495 6.08 11.76 28.66
C GLU A 495 5.08 10.68 29.09
N CYS A 496 5.52 9.67 29.85
CA CYS A 496 4.64 8.65 30.39
C CYS A 496 3.61 9.24 31.35
N ILE A 497 4.04 10.10 32.28
CA ILE A 497 3.15 10.73 33.26
C ILE A 497 2.13 11.63 32.56
N GLU A 498 2.55 12.45 31.60
CA GLU A 498 1.63 13.30 30.83
C GLU A 498 0.62 12.46 30.06
N TYR A 499 1.06 11.35 29.45
CA TYR A 499 0.18 10.42 28.75
C TYR A 499 -0.90 9.83 29.67
N LEU A 500 -0.51 9.34 30.85
CA LEU A 500 -1.43 8.79 31.85
C LEU A 500 -2.42 9.86 32.38
N LEU A 501 -1.93 11.08 32.64
CA LEU A 501 -2.78 12.19 33.05
C LEU A 501 -3.77 12.61 31.96
N ARG A 502 -3.37 12.52 30.68
CA ARG A 502 -4.27 12.75 29.55
C ARG A 502 -5.37 11.68 29.48
N LEU A 503 -5.01 10.40 29.62
CA LEU A 503 -6.01 9.31 29.67
C LEU A 503 -7.03 9.53 30.79
N LYS A 504 -6.56 9.95 31.97
CA LYS A 504 -7.43 10.29 33.11
C LYS A 504 -8.40 11.44 32.84
N LYS A 505 -8.02 12.41 32.00
CA LYS A 505 -8.88 13.55 31.61
C LYS A 505 -9.89 13.21 30.51
N LEU A 506 -9.62 12.18 29.71
CA LEU A 506 -10.55 11.66 28.71
C LEU A 506 -11.63 10.77 29.34
N THR A 507 -11.43 10.38 30.61
CA THR A 507 -12.38 9.70 31.50
C THR A 507 -13.24 10.72 32.24
#